data_AF-A0A1B0FPQ5-F1
#
_entry.id   AF-A0A1B0FPQ5-F1
#
_cell.length_a   1.000
_cell.length_b   1.000
_cell.length_c   1.000
_cell.angle_alpha   90.00
_cell.angle_beta   90.00
_cell.angle_gamma   90.00
#
_symmetry.space_group_name_H-M   'P 1'
#
loop_
_entity.id
_entity.type
_entity.pdbx_description
1 polymer ?
#
loop_
_entity_poly.entity_id
_entity_poly.type
_entity_poly.pdbx_seq_one_letter_code
_entity_poly.pdbx_strand_id
1 'polypeptide(L)'
;MERPEDEDDGAVLVLDNQRDLVGVNKDSYLILKTLPAEYDARVKAMDVDERPTEQYSDIGGLHKQIQDMIEAVVLPMTHKDKFKILGIQRPKGVLLYGPPGTGKTLLAKSTLIFIY
;
A
#
# COMPACT_ATOMS: atom_id res chain seq x y z
N MET A 1 21.69 20.46 -9.61
CA MET A 1 20.61 20.57 -8.62
C MET A 1 21.24 20.16 -7.31
N GLU A 2 21.45 21.15 -6.45
CA GLU A 2 22.35 21.09 -5.29
C GLU A 2 21.92 20.01 -4.30
N ARG A 3 22.92 19.28 -3.77
CA ARG A 3 22.73 18.45 -2.59
C ARG A 3 22.41 19.40 -1.44
N PRO A 4 21.35 19.17 -0.65
CA PRO A 4 21.14 19.98 0.54
C PRO A 4 22.31 19.70 1.47
N GLU A 5 22.99 20.78 1.86
CA GLU A 5 24.13 20.75 2.77
C GLU A 5 23.66 20.16 4.10
N ASP A 6 24.33 19.09 4.52
CA ASP A 6 24.24 18.51 5.86
C ASP A 6 24.79 19.55 6.86
N GLU A 7 23.99 20.55 7.19
CA GLU A 7 24.22 21.37 8.37
C GLU A 7 23.60 20.62 9.55
N ASP A 8 24.47 20.26 10.49
CA ASP A 8 24.22 19.66 11.80
C ASP A 8 23.34 20.61 12.64
N ASP A 9 22.13 20.90 12.16
CA ASP A 9 21.10 21.62 12.89
C ASP A 9 20.86 20.77 14.11
N GLY A 10 21.26 21.31 15.26
CA GLY A 10 21.13 20.64 16.54
C GLY A 10 19.67 20.29 16.80
N ALA A 11 19.18 19.19 16.24
CA ALA A 11 17.81 18.75 16.34
C ALA A 11 17.82 17.43 17.10
N VAL A 12 16.94 17.32 18.09
CA VAL A 12 16.69 16.09 18.84
C VAL A 12 15.29 15.60 18.46
N LEU A 13 15.18 14.31 18.28
CA LEU A 13 13.90 13.64 18.03
C LEU A 13 13.17 13.46 19.36
N VAL A 14 11.98 14.01 19.46
CA VAL A 14 11.11 13.89 20.66
C VAL A 14 9.73 13.40 20.22
N LEU A 15 9.01 12.72 21.11
CA LEU A 15 7.60 12.38 20.90
C LEU A 15 6.72 13.51 21.45
N ASP A 16 5.82 14.04 20.63
CA ASP A 16 4.76 14.93 21.11
C ASP A 16 3.73 14.14 21.95
N ASN A 17 2.83 14.85 22.64
CA ASN A 17 1.68 14.35 23.37
C ASN A 17 0.79 13.40 22.54
N GLN A 18 0.78 13.55 21.21
CA GLN A 18 0.07 12.66 20.28
C GLN A 18 0.89 11.43 19.86
N ARG A 19 2.10 11.24 20.40
CA ARG A 19 3.10 10.20 20.05
C ARG A 19 3.68 10.30 18.65
N ASP A 20 3.58 11.47 18.02
CA ASP A 20 4.22 11.73 16.74
C ASP A 20 5.71 12.09 16.96
N LEU A 21 6.56 11.60 16.07
CA LEU A 21 7.97 11.97 16.04
C LEU A 21 8.09 13.42 15.56
N VAL A 22 8.69 14.28 16.38
CA VAL A 22 8.94 15.68 16.05
C VAL A 22 10.44 15.99 16.15
N GLY A 23 10.95 16.75 15.18
CA GLY A 23 12.28 17.34 15.26
C GLY A 23 12.22 18.62 16.11
N VAL A 24 13.00 18.65 17.19
CA VAL A 24 13.04 19.75 18.16
C VAL A 24 14.44 20.36 18.18
N ASN A 25 14.56 21.68 18.18
CA ASN A 25 15.86 22.36 18.31
C ASN A 25 16.49 22.09 19.70
N LYS A 26 17.79 21.78 19.73
CA LYS A 26 18.59 21.36 20.90
C LYS A 26 18.74 22.48 21.93
N ASP A 27 18.74 23.73 21.48
CA ASP A 27 19.00 24.88 22.35
C ASP A 27 17.72 25.52 22.87
N SER A 28 16.67 25.58 22.03
CA SER A 28 15.42 26.29 22.33
C SER A 28 14.25 25.37 22.67
N TYR A 29 14.39 24.05 22.49
CA TYR A 29 13.32 23.07 22.60
C TYR A 29 12.05 23.39 21.78
N LEU A 30 12.18 24.24 20.76
CA LEU A 30 11.09 24.55 19.84
C LEU A 30 10.91 23.43 18.81
N ILE A 31 9.65 23.04 18.59
CA ILE A 31 9.29 22.06 17.56
C ILE A 31 9.51 22.72 16.19
N LEU A 32 10.44 22.18 15.42
CA LEU A 32 10.77 22.66 14.08
C LEU A 32 9.85 22.02 13.04
N LYS A 33 9.65 20.70 13.14
CA LYS A 33 8.88 19.94 12.15
C LYS A 33 8.39 18.60 12.69
N THR A 34 7.16 18.22 12.36
CA THR A 34 6.67 16.85 12.54
C THR A 34 7.27 15.96 11.48
N LEU A 35 7.94 14.90 11.89
CA LEU A 35 8.53 13.91 11.01
C LEU A 35 7.47 12.90 10.57
N PRO A 36 7.56 12.38 9.34
CA PRO A 36 6.69 11.30 8.91
C PRO A 36 6.86 10.10 9.86
N ALA A 37 5.77 9.37 10.08
CA ALA A 37 5.82 8.14 10.86
C ALA A 37 6.94 7.24 10.32
N GLU A 38 7.88 6.87 11.19
CA GLU A 38 9.02 6.06 10.79
C GLU A 38 8.53 4.65 10.43
N TYR A 39 8.42 4.37 9.14
CA TYR A 39 8.15 3.02 8.66
C TYR A 39 9.44 2.20 8.79
N ASP A 40 9.36 1.09 9.54
CA ASP A 40 10.42 0.07 9.64
C ASP A 40 10.92 -0.32 8.24
N ALA A 41 12.23 -0.55 8.09
CA ALA A 41 12.83 -0.92 6.82
C ALA A 41 12.14 -2.13 6.15
N ARG A 42 11.57 -3.04 6.94
CA ARG A 42 10.78 -4.19 6.44
C ARG A 42 9.46 -3.78 5.80
N VAL A 43 8.84 -2.69 6.27
CA VAL A 43 7.61 -2.16 5.67
C VAL A 43 7.93 -1.49 4.34
N LYS A 44 9.03 -0.72 4.27
CA LYS A 44 9.50 -0.16 3.00
C LYS A 44 9.85 -1.24 1.98
N ALA A 45 10.40 -2.38 2.42
CA ALA A 45 10.67 -3.53 1.54
C ALA A 45 9.40 -4.29 1.09
N MET A 46 8.23 -4.02 1.69
CA MET A 46 6.95 -4.58 1.27
C MET A 46 6.20 -3.67 0.28
N ASP A 47 6.66 -2.44 0.05
CA ASP A 47 6.14 -1.60 -1.01
C ASP A 47 6.46 -2.24 -2.37
N VAL A 48 5.48 -2.14 -3.28
CA VAL A 48 5.62 -2.70 -4.63
C VAL A 48 6.28 -1.63 -5.49
N ASP A 49 7.59 -1.73 -5.66
CA ASP A 49 8.36 -0.81 -6.51
C ASP A 49 8.14 -1.06 -8.01
N GLU A 50 7.84 -2.31 -8.40
CA GLU A 50 7.63 -2.72 -9.80
C GLU A 50 6.21 -3.21 -10.06
N ARG A 51 5.59 -2.64 -11.11
CA ARG A 51 4.31 -3.12 -11.61
C ARG A 51 4.49 -4.56 -12.15
N PRO A 52 3.66 -5.52 -11.72
CA PRO A 52 3.67 -6.86 -12.30
C PRO A 52 3.37 -6.82 -13.80
N THR A 53 3.86 -7.81 -14.54
CA THR A 53 3.68 -7.89 -16.00
C THR A 53 2.74 -9.00 -16.44
N GLU A 54 2.40 -9.93 -15.54
CA GLU A 54 1.59 -11.12 -15.81
C GLU A 54 0.11 -10.77 -16.00
N GLN A 55 -0.47 -11.01 -17.18
CA GLN A 55 -1.87 -10.70 -17.47
C GLN A 55 -2.80 -11.88 -17.17
N TYR A 56 -4.11 -11.62 -17.07
CA TYR A 56 -5.11 -12.68 -16.93
C TYR A 56 -5.14 -13.65 -18.12
N SER A 57 -4.68 -13.21 -19.31
CA SER A 57 -4.51 -14.07 -20.48
C SER A 57 -3.49 -15.20 -20.25
N ASP A 58 -2.57 -15.01 -19.32
CA ASP A 58 -1.53 -15.99 -18.99
C ASP A 58 -2.06 -17.09 -18.05
N ILE A 59 -3.31 -16.97 -17.59
CA ILE A 59 -3.95 -17.88 -16.64
C ILE A 59 -5.00 -18.75 -17.35
N GLY A 60 -4.62 -20.00 -17.65
CA GLY A 60 -5.54 -20.98 -18.24
C GLY A 60 -6.57 -21.54 -17.24
N GLY A 61 -7.83 -21.68 -17.68
CA GLY A 61 -8.85 -22.48 -16.98
C GLY A 61 -9.45 -21.90 -15.70
N LEU A 62 -9.00 -20.72 -15.25
CA LEU A 62 -9.47 -20.07 -14.01
C LEU A 62 -10.37 -18.84 -14.24
N HIS A 63 -11.11 -18.81 -15.36
CA HIS A 63 -11.88 -17.64 -15.76
C HIS A 63 -12.92 -17.22 -14.72
N LYS A 64 -13.58 -18.18 -14.07
CA LYS A 64 -14.54 -17.91 -13.01
C LYS A 64 -13.88 -17.22 -11.82
N GLN A 65 -12.75 -17.74 -11.35
CA GLN A 65 -12.01 -17.21 -10.22
C GLN A 65 -11.43 -15.82 -10.51
N ILE A 66 -11.02 -15.57 -11.75
CA ILE A 66 -10.57 -14.25 -12.21
C ILE A 66 -11.74 -13.26 -12.13
N GLN A 67 -12.91 -13.62 -12.63
CA GLN A 67 -14.10 -12.77 -12.57
C GLN A 67 -14.48 -12.44 -11.12
N ASP A 68 -14.57 -13.45 -10.25
CA ASP A 68 -14.88 -13.27 -8.83
C ASP A 68 -13.87 -12.32 -8.15
N MET A 69 -12.59 -12.41 -8.51
CA MET A 69 -11.54 -11.54 -7.98
C MET A 69 -11.67 -10.09 -8.49
N ILE A 70 -11.97 -9.89 -9.77
CA ILE A 70 -12.20 -8.56 -10.35
C ILE A 70 -13.39 -7.89 -9.67
N GLU A 71 -14.48 -8.63 -9.44
CA GLU A 71 -15.67 -8.11 -8.77
C GLU A 71 -15.43 -7.78 -7.30
N ALA A 72 -14.63 -8.60 -6.61
CA ALA A 72 -14.36 -8.40 -5.20
C ALA A 72 -13.32 -7.30 -4.91
N VAL A 73 -12.36 -7.08 -5.82
CA VAL A 73 -11.22 -6.18 -5.59
C VAL A 73 -11.23 -4.98 -6.53
N VAL A 74 -11.28 -5.21 -7.84
CA VAL A 74 -11.11 -4.16 -8.86
C VAL A 74 -12.36 -3.27 -8.95
N LEU A 75 -13.57 -3.84 -8.93
CA LEU A 75 -14.82 -3.06 -9.00
C LEU A 75 -14.98 -2.09 -7.82
N PRO A 76 -14.79 -2.48 -6.55
CA PRO A 76 -14.84 -1.56 -5.42
C PRO A 76 -13.81 -0.44 -5.46
N MET A 77 -12.67 -0.64 -6.12
CA MET A 77 -11.61 0.36 -6.25
C MET A 77 -11.87 1.33 -7.40
N THR A 78 -12.29 0.81 -8.57
CA THR A 78 -12.54 1.59 -9.80
C THR A 78 -13.90 2.29 -9.80
N HIS A 79 -14.93 1.69 -9.19
CA HIS A 79 -16.32 2.16 -9.24
C HIS A 79 -16.92 2.43 -7.85
N LYS A 80 -16.20 3.15 -7.00
CA LYS A 80 -16.60 3.46 -5.61
C LYS A 80 -18.01 4.05 -5.50
N ASP A 81 -18.44 4.86 -6.45
CA ASP A 81 -19.73 5.55 -6.41
C ASP A 81 -20.91 4.61 -6.58
N LYS A 82 -20.78 3.55 -7.39
CA LYS A 82 -21.82 2.52 -7.54
C LYS A 82 -22.11 1.84 -6.20
N PHE A 83 -21.06 1.53 -5.43
CA PHE A 83 -21.20 0.92 -4.10
C PHE A 83 -21.84 1.88 -3.09
N LYS A 84 -21.53 3.19 -3.16
CA LYS A 84 -22.16 4.21 -2.31
C LYS A 84 -23.65 4.37 -2.60
N ILE A 85 -24.03 4.42 -3.87
CA ILE A 85 -25.43 4.58 -4.30
C ILE A 85 -26.26 3.36 -3.92
N LEU A 86 -25.71 2.15 -4.12
CA LEU A 86 -26.38 0.90 -3.77
C LEU A 86 -26.44 0.65 -2.25
N GLY A 87 -25.70 1.41 -1.43
CA GLY A 87 -25.66 1.23 0.02
C GLY A 87 -25.04 -0.10 0.47
N ILE A 88 -24.32 -0.79 -0.42
CA ILE A 88 -23.70 -2.10 -0.15
C ILE A 88 -22.28 -1.94 0.41
N GLN A 89 -21.91 -2.78 1.37
CA GLN A 89 -20.55 -2.80 1.87
C GLN A 89 -19.60 -3.43 0.86
N ARG A 90 -18.45 -2.78 0.66
CA ARG A 90 -17.37 -3.31 -0.17
C ARG A 90 -16.74 -4.53 0.53
N PRO A 91 -16.39 -5.60 -0.20
CA PRO A 91 -15.60 -6.70 0.34
C PRO A 91 -14.30 -6.18 0.95
N LYS A 92 -13.92 -6.70 2.13
CA LYS A 92 -12.70 -6.27 2.83
C LYS A 92 -11.44 -7.01 2.38
N GLY A 93 -11.61 -8.16 1.74
CA GLY A 93 -10.51 -9.00 1.27
C GLY A 93 -11.03 -10.28 0.62
N VAL A 94 -10.13 -11.01 -0.03
CA VAL A 94 -10.40 -12.28 -0.71
C VAL A 94 -9.46 -13.34 -0.16
N LEU A 95 -9.96 -14.57 0.03
CA LEU A 95 -9.15 -15.72 0.44
C LEU A 95 -9.00 -16.69 -0.74
N LEU A 96 -7.77 -16.87 -1.20
CA LEU A 96 -7.43 -17.86 -2.22
C LEU A 96 -6.93 -19.13 -1.54
N TYR A 97 -7.64 -20.25 -1.70
CA TYR A 97 -7.27 -21.53 -1.09
C TYR A 97 -7.23 -22.67 -2.12
N GLY A 98 -6.57 -23.77 -1.76
CA GLY A 98 -6.51 -25.01 -2.57
C GLY A 98 -5.10 -25.59 -2.65
N PRO A 99 -4.92 -26.69 -3.41
CA PRO A 99 -3.63 -27.36 -3.59
C PRO A 99 -2.51 -26.42 -4.09
N PRO A 100 -1.23 -26.69 -3.80
CA PRO A 100 -0.13 -25.93 -4.40
C PRO A 100 -0.12 -26.11 -5.93
N GLY A 101 0.34 -25.10 -6.66
CA GLY A 101 0.42 -25.15 -8.14
C GLY A 101 -0.85 -24.75 -8.90
N THR A 102 -1.96 -24.43 -8.23
CA THR A 102 -3.22 -24.02 -8.92
C THR A 102 -3.27 -22.54 -9.31
N GLY A 103 -2.14 -21.86 -9.47
CA GLY A 103 -2.10 -20.46 -9.96
C GLY A 103 -2.55 -19.36 -8.99
N LYS A 104 -2.71 -19.62 -7.67
CA LYS A 104 -3.13 -18.60 -6.68
C LYS A 104 -2.23 -17.36 -6.66
N THR A 105 -0.91 -17.56 -6.62
CA THR A 105 0.07 -16.46 -6.64
C THR A 105 0.05 -15.69 -7.96
N LEU A 106 -0.11 -16.41 -9.08
CA LEU A 106 -0.18 -15.80 -10.41
C LEU A 106 -1.43 -14.91 -10.53
N LEU A 107 -2.57 -15.40 -10.07
CA LEU A 107 -3.84 -14.68 -10.05
C LEU A 107 -3.77 -13.41 -9.16
N ALA A 108 -3.07 -13.48 -8.02
CA ALA A 108 -2.80 -12.31 -7.18
C ALA A 108 -1.94 -11.26 -7.90
N LYS A 109 -0.85 -11.69 -8.55
CA LYS A 109 0.03 -10.80 -9.34
C LYS A 109 -0.69 -10.12 -10.49
N SER A 110 -1.48 -10.85 -11.28
CA SER A 110 -2.22 -10.27 -12.40
C SER A 110 -3.25 -9.23 -11.96
N THR A 111 -3.81 -9.40 -10.76
CA THR A 111 -4.78 -8.44 -10.22
C THR A 111 -4.13 -7.14 -9.75
N LEU A 112 -2.88 -7.19 -9.28
CA LEU A 112 -2.12 -6.00 -8.91
C LEU A 112 -1.95 -5.02 -10.08
N ILE A 113 -1.85 -5.52 -11.32
CA ILE A 113 -1.72 -4.70 -12.53
C ILE A 113 -2.88 -3.72 -12.70
N PHE A 114 -4.10 -4.12 -12.32
CA PHE A 114 -5.29 -3.27 -12.45
C PHE A 114 -5.45 -2.28 -11.29
N ILE A 115 -4.65 -2.42 -10.23
CA ILE A 115 -4.72 -1.59 -9.03
C ILE A 115 -3.63 -0.50 -9.05
N TYR A 116 -2.53 -0.71 -9.78
CA TYR A 116 -1.39 0.20 -9.90
C TYR A 116 -1.39 0.99 -11.21
#